data_AF-A0A6C0BJ63-F1
#
_entry.id   AF-A0A6C0BJ63-F1
#
_cell.length_a   1.000
_cell.length_b   1.000
_cell.length_c   1.000
_cell.angle_alpha   90.00
_cell.angle_beta   90.00
_cell.angle_gamma   90.00
#
_symmetry.space_group_name_H-M   'P 1'
#
loop_
_entity.id
_entity.type
_entity.pdbx_description
1 polymer ?
#
loop_
_entity_poly.entity_id
_entity_poly.type
_entity_poly.pdbx_seq_one_letter_code
_entity_poly.pdbx_strand_id
1 'polypeptide(L)'
;MDINLHVIYAYYEGNERYKTNLLFFLKRGYVPLVDYTFVINGKSTIDIPQRDNIIVIMRENTGYDFQGYYAGIQSLKNRNLLRPGHYYLFLNCTARGPFLPPFTSCHMYWYTPFVDMMTNNVKLAGVTINGYLGTHVQTYLFIMDYECISFLLEQNFFKQYNTHADVVNHQEIALSQLVLSHGWNINCLIPEYRDLDYTKKETTISSYDIRLPKTFLGRDLTPYETIFSKTEWGDPTGQLESLTETGLVITGTQRFICHKVLYGISEKQAIDVTQVLQSLKHINSHQLHPNTVFTDPYPEKAKWLYVYLDQQAKPLVLREYENRILDPRYWYIFDYDAHSLWIILGQLTP
;
A
#
# COMPACT_ATOMS: atom_id res chain seq x y z
N MET A 1 -2.91 6.63 13.18
CA MET A 1 -2.92 7.74 12.22
C MET A 1 -3.79 7.27 11.07
N ASP A 2 -4.91 7.94 10.83
CA ASP A 2 -5.77 7.59 9.69
C ASP A 2 -5.01 7.86 8.41
N ILE A 3 -4.95 6.88 7.52
CA ILE A 3 -4.26 7.00 6.25
C ILE A 3 -5.29 7.52 5.26
N ASN A 4 -5.05 8.73 4.75
CA ASN A 4 -5.89 9.35 3.73
C ASN A 4 -5.59 8.75 2.35
N LEU A 5 -5.82 7.45 2.15
CA LEU A 5 -5.58 6.73 0.90
C LEU A 5 -6.85 6.04 0.41
N HIS A 6 -7.17 6.25 -0.87
CA HIS A 6 -8.23 5.54 -1.58
C HIS A 6 -7.65 4.75 -2.76
N VAL A 7 -7.98 3.46 -2.88
CA VAL A 7 -7.58 2.63 -4.02
C VAL A 7 -8.74 2.47 -5.00
N ILE A 8 -8.55 2.86 -6.26
CA ILE A 8 -9.50 2.68 -7.36
C ILE A 8 -9.00 1.53 -8.24
N TYR A 9 -9.68 0.40 -8.21
CA TYR A 9 -9.35 -0.78 -8.99
C TYR A 9 -10.27 -0.87 -10.22
N ALA A 10 -9.75 -0.67 -11.42
CA ALA A 10 -10.46 -0.90 -12.68
C ALA A 10 -10.32 -2.37 -13.10
N TYR A 11 -11.44 -3.09 -13.15
CA TYR A 11 -11.46 -4.53 -13.40
C TYR A 11 -12.31 -4.89 -14.61
N TYR A 12 -11.73 -5.63 -15.55
CA TYR A 12 -12.45 -6.31 -16.62
C TYR A 12 -12.09 -7.79 -16.59
N GLU A 13 -13.09 -8.68 -16.52
CA GLU A 13 -12.87 -10.12 -16.53
C GLU A 13 -12.65 -10.63 -17.97
N GLY A 14 -11.52 -10.27 -18.56
CA GLY A 14 -11.17 -10.65 -19.93
C GLY A 14 -10.61 -12.07 -20.08
N ASN A 15 -10.01 -12.63 -19.03
CA ASN A 15 -9.40 -13.96 -19.02
C ASN A 15 -9.10 -14.45 -17.58
N GLU A 16 -8.71 -15.72 -17.45
CA GLU A 16 -8.35 -16.33 -16.16
C GLU A 16 -7.17 -15.66 -15.46
N ARG A 17 -6.22 -15.05 -16.19
CA ARG A 17 -5.10 -14.33 -15.52
C ARG A 17 -5.64 -13.12 -14.77
N TYR A 18 -6.56 -12.36 -15.36
CA TYR A 18 -7.17 -11.20 -14.70
C TYR A 18 -8.02 -11.63 -13.50
N LYS A 19 -8.72 -12.75 -13.62
CA LYS A 19 -9.42 -13.38 -12.49
C LYS A 19 -8.46 -13.69 -11.34
N THR A 20 -7.34 -14.36 -11.63
CA THR A 20 -6.28 -14.64 -10.65
C THR A 20 -5.69 -13.37 -10.05
N ASN A 21 -5.48 -12.32 -10.84
CA ASN A 21 -4.94 -11.04 -10.37
C ASN A 21 -5.86 -10.39 -9.32
N LEU A 22 -7.17 -10.35 -9.59
CA LEU A 22 -8.15 -9.80 -8.65
C LEU A 22 -8.25 -10.67 -7.39
N LEU A 23 -8.33 -12.00 -7.52
CA LEU A 23 -8.37 -12.90 -6.36
C LEU A 23 -7.12 -12.76 -5.47
N PHE A 24 -5.95 -12.65 -6.10
CA PHE A 24 -4.70 -12.43 -5.38
C PHE A 24 -4.71 -11.09 -4.64
N PHE A 25 -5.17 -10.02 -5.29
CA PHE A 25 -5.29 -8.70 -4.66
C PHE A 25 -6.29 -8.70 -3.50
N LEU A 26 -7.47 -9.29 -3.66
CA LEU A 26 -8.45 -9.41 -2.57
C LEU A 26 -7.89 -10.17 -1.37
N LYS A 27 -7.03 -11.16 -1.61
CA LYS A 27 -6.41 -11.97 -0.55
C LYS A 27 -5.19 -11.31 0.10
N ARG A 28 -4.37 -10.56 -0.65
CA ARG A 28 -3.05 -10.09 -0.20
C ARG A 28 -2.90 -8.56 -0.18
N GLY A 29 -3.70 -7.85 -0.96
CA GLY A 29 -3.67 -6.39 -1.11
C GLY A 29 -4.71 -5.65 -0.28
N TYR A 30 -5.74 -6.32 0.21
CA TYR A 30 -6.74 -5.69 1.08
C TYR A 30 -6.12 -5.30 2.44
N VAL A 31 -6.33 -4.05 2.85
CA VAL A 31 -5.92 -3.48 4.14
C VAL A 31 -7.13 -2.79 4.77
N PRO A 32 -7.55 -3.15 6.01
CA PRO A 32 -8.75 -2.59 6.64
C PRO A 32 -8.78 -1.07 6.80
N LEU A 33 -7.61 -0.42 6.86
CA LEU A 33 -7.47 1.02 7.08
C LEU A 33 -7.46 1.86 5.79
N VAL A 34 -7.66 1.22 4.62
CA VAL A 34 -7.65 1.87 3.30
C VAL A 34 -9.05 1.79 2.71
N ASP A 35 -9.49 2.83 2.03
CA ASP A 35 -10.75 2.84 1.30
C ASP A 35 -10.56 2.29 -0.13
N TYR A 36 -11.53 1.55 -0.64
CA TYR A 36 -11.46 0.91 -1.95
C TYR A 36 -12.69 1.23 -2.79
N THR A 37 -12.48 1.47 -4.08
CA THR A 37 -13.52 1.50 -5.12
C THR A 37 -13.16 0.47 -6.19
N PHE A 38 -13.92 -0.61 -6.29
CA PHE A 38 -13.82 -1.57 -7.38
C PHE A 38 -14.76 -1.16 -8.50
N VAL A 39 -14.20 -0.86 -9.67
CA VAL A 39 -14.94 -0.50 -10.88
C VAL A 39 -14.93 -1.70 -11.82
N ILE A 40 -16.05 -2.42 -11.84
CA ILE A 40 -16.24 -3.60 -12.67
C ILE A 40 -16.76 -3.15 -14.04
N ASN A 41 -15.89 -3.25 -15.04
CA ASN A 41 -16.17 -3.02 -16.44
C ASN A 41 -16.75 -4.31 -17.04
N GLY A 42 -18.04 -4.32 -17.37
CA GLY A 42 -18.74 -5.48 -17.90
C GLY A 42 -19.18 -6.45 -16.80
N LYS A 43 -19.03 -7.75 -17.06
CA LYS A 43 -19.43 -8.83 -16.14
C LYS A 43 -18.23 -9.29 -15.32
N SER A 44 -18.48 -9.79 -14.13
CA SER A 44 -17.51 -10.54 -13.34
C SER A 44 -18.16 -11.76 -12.69
N THR A 45 -17.37 -12.83 -12.54
CA THR A 45 -17.70 -14.03 -11.78
C THR A 45 -17.06 -14.05 -10.39
N ILE A 46 -16.30 -13.02 -10.01
CA ILE A 46 -15.70 -12.88 -8.68
C ILE A 46 -16.61 -12.00 -7.82
N ASP A 47 -16.97 -12.52 -6.65
CA ASP A 47 -17.65 -11.72 -5.63
C ASP A 47 -16.65 -10.82 -4.89
N ILE A 48 -16.83 -9.51 -5.03
CA ILE A 48 -16.10 -8.54 -4.20
C ILE A 48 -16.71 -8.56 -2.79
N PRO A 49 -15.91 -8.72 -1.72
CA PRO A 49 -16.43 -8.77 -0.36
C PRO A 49 -17.13 -7.46 0.03
N GLN A 50 -18.29 -7.57 0.67
CA GLN A 50 -19.02 -6.42 1.21
C GLN A 50 -18.38 -5.96 2.52
N ARG A 51 -17.91 -4.71 2.56
CA ARG A 51 -17.29 -4.07 3.74
C ARG A 51 -17.54 -2.56 3.71
N ASP A 52 -17.49 -1.92 4.87
CA ASP A 52 -17.79 -0.48 5.00
C ASP A 52 -16.81 0.42 4.22
N ASN A 53 -15.57 -0.03 4.05
CA ASN A 53 -14.50 0.65 3.30
C ASN A 53 -14.42 0.22 1.83
N ILE A 54 -15.44 -0.48 1.30
CA ILE A 54 -15.48 -0.96 -0.09
C ILE A 54 -16.70 -0.42 -0.82
N ILE A 55 -16.46 0.28 -1.93
CA ILE A 55 -17.46 0.69 -2.91
C ILE A 55 -17.31 -0.20 -4.14
N VAL A 56 -18.41 -0.71 -4.68
CA VAL A 56 -18.43 -1.45 -5.95
C VAL A 56 -19.28 -0.69 -6.96
N ILE A 57 -18.73 -0.49 -8.15
CA ILE A 57 -19.39 0.16 -9.29
C ILE A 57 -19.41 -0.82 -10.44
N MET A 58 -20.59 -1.04 -11.03
CA MET A 58 -20.74 -1.80 -12.27
C MET A 58 -20.95 -0.82 -13.43
N ARG A 59 -20.26 -1.02 -14.55
CA ARG A 59 -20.45 -0.23 -15.77
C ARG A 59 -20.23 -1.06 -17.03
N GLU A 60 -20.59 -0.52 -18.19
CA GLU A 60 -20.25 -1.15 -19.48
C GLU A 60 -18.74 -1.13 -19.74
N ASN A 61 -18.23 -2.11 -20.48
CA ASN A 61 -16.82 -2.18 -20.85
C ASN A 61 -16.50 -1.26 -22.03
N THR A 62 -16.47 0.04 -21.78
CA THR A 62 -16.14 1.08 -22.78
C THR A 62 -15.04 2.00 -22.26
N GLY A 63 -14.17 2.46 -23.18
CA GLY A 63 -13.11 3.44 -22.90
C GLY A 63 -11.98 2.94 -21.98
N TYR A 64 -11.75 1.63 -21.95
CA TYR A 64 -10.62 0.98 -21.27
C TYR A 64 -10.48 1.37 -19.79
N ASP A 65 -9.27 1.21 -19.22
CA ASP A 65 -9.02 1.41 -17.80
C ASP A 65 -9.27 2.85 -17.34
N PHE A 66 -8.95 3.84 -18.19
CA PHE A 66 -9.11 5.26 -17.85
C PHE A 66 -10.57 5.67 -17.64
N GLN A 67 -11.52 5.09 -18.38
CA GLN A 67 -12.94 5.30 -18.06
C GLN A 67 -13.37 4.58 -16.79
N GLY A 68 -12.75 3.44 -16.47
CA GLY A 68 -12.89 2.80 -15.16
C GLY A 68 -12.43 3.72 -14.02
N TYR A 69 -11.22 4.26 -14.14
CA TYR A 69 -10.66 5.22 -13.19
C TYR A 69 -11.54 6.46 -13.05
N TYR A 70 -12.00 7.02 -14.16
CA TYR A 70 -12.90 8.18 -14.17
C TYR A 70 -14.22 7.89 -13.47
N ALA A 71 -14.85 6.74 -13.72
CA ALA A 71 -16.06 6.32 -13.02
C ALA A 71 -15.83 6.19 -11.51
N GLY A 72 -14.66 5.67 -11.10
CA GLY A 72 -14.22 5.66 -9.71
C GLY A 72 -14.13 7.07 -9.11
N ILE A 73 -13.46 8.00 -9.78
CA ILE A 73 -13.34 9.40 -9.36
C ILE A 73 -14.73 10.06 -9.22
N GLN A 74 -15.61 9.90 -10.21
CA GLN A 74 -16.96 10.46 -10.17
C GLN A 74 -17.78 9.90 -9.00
N SER A 75 -17.63 8.61 -8.73
CA SER A 75 -18.24 7.95 -7.58
C SER A 75 -17.79 8.53 -6.24
N LEU A 76 -16.51 8.86 -6.11
CA LEU A 76 -15.97 9.52 -4.90
C LEU A 76 -16.46 10.96 -4.81
N LYS A 77 -16.43 11.71 -5.92
CA LYS A 77 -16.94 13.08 -5.97
C LYS A 77 -18.40 13.17 -5.56
N ASN A 78 -19.27 12.32 -6.12
CA ASN A 78 -20.71 12.30 -5.84
C ASN A 78 -21.04 11.90 -4.38
N ARG A 79 -20.12 11.23 -3.69
CA ARG A 79 -20.25 10.84 -2.27
C ARG A 79 -19.51 11.78 -1.31
N ASN A 80 -18.92 12.87 -1.80
CA ASN A 80 -18.05 13.76 -1.01
C ASN A 80 -16.87 13.01 -0.35
N LEU A 81 -16.32 12.01 -1.05
CA LEU A 81 -15.15 11.23 -0.65
C LEU A 81 -13.88 11.64 -1.41
N LEU A 82 -14.01 12.40 -2.49
CA LEU A 82 -12.87 13.06 -3.16
C LEU A 82 -12.50 14.33 -2.38
N ARG A 83 -11.47 14.27 -1.53
CA ARG A 83 -11.12 15.30 -0.53
C ARG A 83 -9.68 15.79 -0.63
N PRO A 84 -9.41 17.08 -0.33
CA PRO A 84 -8.06 17.61 -0.14
C PRO A 84 -7.27 16.84 0.92
N GLY A 85 -5.95 16.71 0.74
CA GLY A 85 -5.08 15.98 1.67
C GLY A 85 -5.19 14.45 1.60
N HIS A 86 -5.91 13.91 0.60
CA HIS A 86 -5.97 12.49 0.31
C HIS A 86 -5.15 12.13 -0.94
N TYR A 87 -4.67 10.90 -0.95
CA TYR A 87 -4.04 10.24 -2.08
C TYR A 87 -4.97 9.19 -2.68
N TYR A 88 -4.83 8.98 -3.98
CA TYR A 88 -5.64 8.07 -4.75
C TYR A 88 -4.73 7.20 -5.60
N LEU A 89 -4.81 5.89 -5.38
CA LEU A 89 -4.02 4.91 -6.11
C LEU A 89 -4.92 4.18 -7.10
N PHE A 90 -4.49 4.12 -8.34
CA PHE A 90 -5.23 3.58 -9.48
C PHE A 90 -4.56 2.29 -9.93
N LEU A 91 -5.31 1.21 -10.03
CA LEU A 91 -4.81 -0.13 -10.37
C LEU A 91 -5.72 -0.75 -11.43
N ASN A 92 -5.15 -1.33 -12.49
CA ASN A 92 -5.92 -2.11 -13.46
C ASN A 92 -5.74 -3.63 -13.27
N CYS A 93 -6.60 -4.41 -13.92
CA CYS A 93 -6.60 -5.86 -13.84
C CYS A 93 -5.43 -6.57 -14.53
N THR A 94 -4.58 -5.85 -15.28
CA THR A 94 -3.42 -6.44 -15.95
C THR A 94 -2.25 -6.69 -14.99
N ALA A 95 -2.30 -6.11 -13.79
CA ALA A 95 -1.24 -6.23 -12.79
C ALA A 95 -1.62 -7.20 -11.66
N ARG A 96 -0.65 -8.01 -11.25
CA ARG A 96 -0.75 -8.92 -10.11
C ARG A 96 0.10 -8.41 -8.97
N GLY A 97 -0.43 -8.47 -7.76
CA GLY A 97 0.26 -8.06 -6.55
C GLY A 97 -0.73 -7.82 -5.40
N PRO A 98 -0.24 -7.36 -4.25
CA PRO A 98 1.13 -6.94 -4.00
C PRO A 98 2.10 -8.09 -3.69
N PHE A 99 3.36 -7.93 -4.10
CA PHE A 99 4.49 -8.75 -3.69
C PHE A 99 5.42 -7.91 -2.82
N LEU A 100 5.63 -8.36 -1.58
CA LEU A 100 6.55 -7.71 -0.65
C LEU A 100 7.65 -8.70 -0.26
N PRO A 101 8.92 -8.25 -0.18
CA PRO A 101 9.97 -9.08 0.39
C PRO A 101 9.58 -9.52 1.82
N PRO A 102 9.79 -10.79 2.20
CA PRO A 102 9.41 -11.30 3.52
C PRO A 102 9.93 -10.45 4.68
N PHE A 103 11.15 -9.93 4.58
CA PHE A 103 11.78 -9.11 5.62
C PHE A 103 11.14 -7.72 5.80
N THR A 104 10.41 -7.19 4.81
CA THR A 104 9.65 -5.93 4.93
C THR A 104 8.22 -6.17 5.43
N SER A 105 7.74 -7.42 5.30
CA SER A 105 6.34 -7.75 5.49
C SER A 105 5.85 -7.69 6.95
N CYS A 106 6.72 -7.54 7.93
CA CYS A 106 6.30 -7.40 9.34
C CYS A 106 6.04 -5.94 9.75
N HIS A 107 6.50 -4.95 9.00
CA HIS A 107 6.47 -3.54 9.41
C HIS A 107 6.03 -2.56 8.31
N MET A 108 5.77 -3.04 7.08
CA MET A 108 5.41 -2.20 5.95
C MET A 108 4.14 -2.69 5.21
N TYR A 109 3.26 -1.76 4.87
CA TYR A 109 2.15 -2.00 3.93
C TYR A 109 2.61 -1.80 2.49
N TRP A 110 2.00 -2.52 1.56
CA TRP A 110 2.41 -2.49 0.15
C TRP A 110 2.27 -1.11 -0.51
N TYR A 111 1.35 -0.27 -0.02
CA TYR A 111 1.13 1.07 -0.56
C TYR A 111 2.13 2.10 0.02
N THR A 112 2.82 1.78 1.12
CA THR A 112 3.72 2.74 1.81
C THR A 112 4.75 3.32 0.84
N PRO A 113 5.46 2.50 0.01
CA PRO A 113 6.44 3.04 -0.93
C PRO A 113 5.85 3.99 -1.97
N PHE A 114 4.54 3.91 -2.28
CA PHE A 114 3.87 4.82 -3.21
C PHE A 114 3.52 6.15 -2.54
N VAL A 115 3.01 6.10 -1.31
CA VAL A 115 2.72 7.31 -0.54
C VAL A 115 4.01 8.08 -0.24
N ASP A 116 5.09 7.38 0.09
CA ASP A 116 6.40 7.98 0.41
C ASP A 116 7.04 8.72 -0.79
N MET A 117 6.64 8.42 -2.02
CA MET A 117 7.10 9.17 -3.21
C MET A 117 6.40 10.52 -3.35
N MET A 118 5.23 10.69 -2.73
CA MET A 118 4.43 11.89 -2.85
C MET A 118 5.03 12.99 -1.97
N THR A 119 5.29 14.14 -2.57
CA THR A 119 5.79 15.34 -1.89
C THR A 119 4.98 16.54 -2.34
N ASN A 120 5.26 17.72 -1.81
CA ASN A 120 4.58 18.94 -2.27
C ASN A 120 4.72 19.18 -3.78
N ASN A 121 5.82 18.73 -4.40
CA ASN A 121 6.07 18.90 -5.83
C ASN A 121 5.75 17.65 -6.67
N VAL A 122 5.76 16.45 -6.08
CA VAL A 122 5.44 15.21 -6.81
C VAL A 122 3.94 14.96 -6.74
N LYS A 123 3.26 15.09 -7.89
CA LYS A 123 1.80 15.00 -7.99
C LYS A 123 1.29 13.72 -8.68
N LEU A 124 2.20 12.99 -9.30
CA LEU A 124 1.95 11.71 -9.94
C LEU A 124 3.16 10.80 -9.72
N ALA A 125 2.94 9.59 -9.20
CA ALA A 125 3.98 8.59 -9.11
C ALA A 125 3.45 7.20 -9.46
N GLY A 126 4.31 6.25 -9.77
CA GLY A 126 3.85 4.89 -10.06
C GLY A 126 4.96 3.86 -10.02
N VAL A 127 4.73 2.71 -10.65
CA VAL A 127 5.68 1.60 -10.53
C VAL A 127 6.97 1.89 -11.29
N THR A 128 6.88 2.35 -12.54
CA THR A 128 8.05 2.69 -13.37
C THR A 128 7.78 3.94 -14.21
N ILE A 129 8.85 4.51 -14.76
CA ILE A 129 8.81 5.55 -15.79
C ILE A 129 9.35 4.98 -17.10
N ASN A 130 8.66 5.27 -18.19
CA ASN A 130 9.04 4.90 -19.55
C ASN A 130 9.43 6.16 -20.35
N GLY A 131 10.55 6.09 -21.09
CA GLY A 131 11.05 7.18 -21.93
C GLY A 131 10.87 7.00 -23.44
N TYR A 132 10.35 5.86 -23.91
CA TYR A 132 10.36 5.52 -25.35
C TYR A 132 9.50 6.46 -26.23
N LEU A 133 8.25 6.73 -25.82
CA LEU A 133 7.32 7.61 -26.54
C LEU A 133 7.10 8.96 -25.83
N GLY A 134 8.04 9.33 -24.97
CA GLY A 134 7.95 10.47 -24.05
C GLY A 134 7.97 9.99 -22.60
N THR A 135 8.61 10.77 -21.72
CA THR A 135 8.73 10.46 -20.29
C THR A 135 7.35 10.37 -19.64
N HIS A 136 6.94 9.19 -19.20
CA HIS A 136 5.67 9.02 -18.50
C HIS A 136 5.70 7.90 -17.46
N VAL A 137 4.90 8.07 -16.40
CA VAL A 137 4.57 7.02 -15.44
C VAL A 137 3.67 5.99 -16.11
N GLN A 138 4.00 4.70 -15.97
CA GLN A 138 3.17 3.62 -16.51
C GLN A 138 1.88 3.44 -15.70
N THR A 139 0.74 3.33 -16.38
CA THR A 139 -0.59 3.57 -15.77
C THR A 139 -1.35 2.30 -15.36
N TYR A 140 -0.65 1.17 -15.25
CA TYR A 140 -1.24 -0.05 -14.68
C TYR A 140 -1.32 0.00 -13.14
N LEU A 141 -0.44 0.78 -12.52
CA LEU A 141 -0.49 1.11 -11.10
C LEU A 141 0.21 2.45 -10.85
N PHE A 142 -0.54 3.45 -10.39
CA PHE A 142 -0.03 4.79 -10.12
C PHE A 142 -0.82 5.48 -9.01
N ILE A 143 -0.25 6.53 -8.42
CA ILE A 143 -0.82 7.32 -7.33
C ILE A 143 -0.81 8.80 -7.71
N MET A 144 -1.88 9.50 -7.31
CA MET A 144 -2.01 10.95 -7.44
C MET A 144 -2.58 11.53 -6.15
N ASP A 145 -2.34 12.80 -5.90
CA ASP A 145 -3.07 13.53 -4.85
C ASP A 145 -4.37 14.16 -5.38
N TYR A 146 -5.14 14.73 -4.45
CA TYR A 146 -6.37 15.44 -4.77
C TYR A 146 -6.17 16.62 -5.74
N GLU A 147 -5.09 17.38 -5.60
CA GLU A 147 -4.82 18.56 -6.42
C GLU A 147 -4.61 18.16 -7.89
N CYS A 148 -3.85 17.10 -8.13
CA CYS A 148 -3.64 16.54 -9.45
C CYS A 148 -4.96 16.09 -10.08
N ILE A 149 -5.79 15.33 -9.36
CA ILE A 149 -7.09 14.88 -9.88
C ILE A 149 -8.00 16.06 -10.20
N SER A 150 -8.05 17.06 -9.33
CA SER A 150 -8.89 18.25 -9.52
C SER A 150 -8.49 19.00 -10.78
N PHE A 151 -7.18 19.22 -10.97
CA PHE A 151 -6.64 19.82 -12.19
C PHE A 151 -7.00 19.01 -13.45
N LEU A 152 -6.84 17.68 -13.42
CA LEU A 152 -7.19 16.82 -14.56
C LEU A 152 -8.70 16.87 -14.90
N LEU A 153 -9.56 16.97 -13.89
CA LEU A 153 -11.00 17.14 -14.10
C LEU A 153 -11.31 18.49 -14.76
N GLU A 154 -10.66 19.57 -14.34
CA GLU A 154 -10.80 20.91 -14.94
C GLU A 154 -10.33 20.94 -16.41
N GLN A 155 -9.28 20.19 -16.73
CA GLN A 155 -8.77 20.05 -18.10
C GLN A 155 -9.63 19.12 -18.99
N ASN A 156 -10.72 18.54 -18.47
CA ASN A 156 -11.53 17.52 -19.14
C ASN A 156 -10.66 16.35 -19.67
N PHE A 157 -9.64 15.97 -18.90
CA PHE A 157 -8.62 15.00 -19.29
C PHE A 157 -9.21 13.60 -19.54
N PHE A 158 -10.19 13.21 -18.72
CA PHE A 158 -10.83 11.89 -18.76
C PHE A 158 -11.90 11.75 -19.86
N LYS A 159 -11.84 12.56 -20.92
CA LYS A 159 -12.73 12.36 -22.06
C LYS A 159 -12.53 10.96 -22.65
N GLN A 160 -13.61 10.37 -23.14
CA GLN A 160 -13.59 9.00 -23.66
C GLN A 160 -12.97 8.95 -25.04
N TYR A 161 -12.12 7.94 -25.26
CA TYR A 161 -11.58 7.58 -26.56
C TYR A 161 -12.00 6.15 -26.93
N ASN A 162 -12.06 5.88 -28.23
CA ASN A 162 -12.59 4.62 -28.75
C ASN A 162 -11.50 3.65 -29.24
N THR A 163 -10.25 4.11 -29.38
CA THR A 163 -9.14 3.26 -29.81
C THR A 163 -8.09 3.15 -28.72
N HIS A 164 -7.41 2.00 -28.66
CA HIS A 164 -6.32 1.78 -27.71
C HIS A 164 -5.17 2.77 -27.94
N ALA A 165 -4.83 3.06 -29.20
CA ALA A 165 -3.78 4.02 -29.53
C ALA A 165 -4.09 5.43 -29.03
N ASP A 166 -5.35 5.88 -29.15
CA ASP A 166 -5.77 7.18 -28.63
C ASP A 166 -5.69 7.22 -27.10
N VAL A 167 -6.08 6.15 -26.41
CA VAL A 167 -5.94 6.05 -24.95
C VAL A 167 -4.47 6.12 -24.53
N VAL A 168 -3.58 5.42 -25.23
CA VAL A 168 -2.13 5.46 -24.92
C VAL A 168 -1.59 6.88 -25.12
N ASN A 169 -1.83 7.49 -26.28
CA ASN A 169 -1.28 8.80 -26.61
C ASN A 169 -1.89 9.92 -25.77
N HIS A 170 -3.21 9.93 -25.63
CA HIS A 170 -3.95 11.03 -25.02
C HIS A 170 -4.33 10.81 -23.56
N GLN A 171 -4.01 9.66 -22.98
CA GLN A 171 -4.20 9.41 -21.56
C GLN A 171 -2.92 8.88 -20.90
N GLU A 172 -2.39 7.72 -21.30
CA GLU A 172 -1.20 7.17 -20.63
C GLU A 172 0.02 8.10 -20.69
N ILE A 173 0.38 8.56 -21.89
CA ILE A 173 1.51 9.49 -22.09
C ILE A 173 1.11 10.89 -21.65
N ALA A 174 -0.04 11.38 -22.13
CA ALA A 174 -0.48 12.75 -21.87
C ALA A 174 -0.69 13.07 -20.38
N LEU A 175 -1.03 12.08 -19.53
CA LEU A 175 -1.16 12.28 -18.08
C LEU A 175 0.11 12.88 -17.49
N SER A 176 1.26 12.23 -17.74
CA SER A 176 2.54 12.69 -17.20
C SER A 176 2.98 14.00 -17.83
N GLN A 177 2.77 14.15 -19.14
CA GLN A 177 3.11 15.39 -19.85
C GLN A 177 2.32 16.60 -19.33
N LEU A 178 1.04 16.41 -19.02
CA LEU A 178 0.18 17.46 -18.50
C LEU A 178 0.60 17.86 -17.08
N VAL A 179 0.92 16.89 -16.22
CA VAL A 179 1.48 17.12 -14.87
C VAL A 179 2.80 17.91 -14.96
N LEU A 180 3.73 17.48 -15.81
CA LEU A 180 5.02 18.16 -16.01
C LEU A 180 4.84 19.57 -16.58
N SER A 181 3.92 19.76 -17.52
CA SER A 181 3.65 21.08 -18.11
C SER A 181 3.05 22.08 -17.11
N HIS A 182 2.40 21.58 -16.06
CA HIS A 182 1.90 22.39 -14.94
C HIS A 182 3.02 22.84 -14.00
N GLY A 183 4.25 22.34 -14.17
CA GLY A 183 5.39 22.61 -13.30
C GLY A 183 5.49 21.67 -12.10
N TRP A 184 4.65 20.63 -12.03
CA TRP A 184 4.76 19.57 -11.04
C TRP A 184 5.70 18.47 -11.52
N ASN A 185 6.21 17.67 -10.60
CA ASN A 185 7.10 16.56 -10.89
C ASN A 185 6.37 15.20 -10.86
N ILE A 186 7.01 14.19 -11.46
CA ILE A 186 6.59 12.78 -11.42
C ILE A 186 7.65 11.91 -10.71
N ASN A 187 7.30 10.68 -10.32
CA ASN A 187 8.24 9.77 -9.65
C ASN A 187 7.92 8.28 -9.89
N CYS A 188 8.84 7.37 -9.55
CA CYS A 188 8.57 5.93 -9.57
C CYS A 188 9.37 5.11 -8.56
N LEU A 189 8.99 3.85 -8.36
CA LEU A 189 9.63 2.95 -7.39
C LEU A 189 11.06 2.57 -7.76
N ILE A 190 11.39 2.60 -9.05
CA ILE A 190 12.67 2.11 -9.58
C ILE A 190 13.80 3.03 -9.09
N PRO A 191 14.72 2.54 -8.24
CA PRO A 191 15.71 3.39 -7.55
C PRO A 191 16.52 4.30 -8.48
N GLU A 192 16.89 3.80 -9.65
CA GLU A 192 17.68 4.52 -10.65
C GLU A 192 16.91 5.66 -11.33
N TYR A 193 15.57 5.60 -11.29
CA TYR A 193 14.64 6.59 -11.83
C TYR A 193 13.82 7.26 -10.72
N ARG A 194 14.17 7.04 -9.46
CA ARG A 194 13.46 7.58 -8.32
C ARG A 194 14.02 8.94 -7.92
N ASP A 195 13.15 9.84 -7.51
CA ASP A 195 13.46 11.17 -6.97
C ASP A 195 14.27 12.07 -7.93
N LEU A 196 14.20 11.79 -9.24
CA LEU A 196 14.76 12.65 -10.29
C LEU A 196 13.83 13.85 -10.58
N ASP A 197 14.41 14.92 -11.11
CA ASP A 197 13.66 16.12 -11.52
C ASP A 197 13.21 16.03 -12.98
N TYR A 198 12.03 15.46 -13.23
CA TYR A 198 11.52 15.28 -14.58
C TYR A 198 10.98 16.55 -15.23
N THR A 199 10.94 17.67 -14.50
CA THR A 199 10.62 18.98 -15.09
C THR A 199 11.76 19.49 -15.98
N LYS A 200 12.97 18.95 -15.80
CA LYS A 200 14.16 19.28 -16.57
C LYS A 200 14.32 18.40 -17.79
N LYS A 201 14.73 19.01 -18.90
CA LYS A 201 14.93 18.32 -20.18
C LYS A 201 16.13 17.38 -20.15
N GLU A 202 17.11 17.64 -19.28
CA GLU A 202 18.36 16.89 -19.15
C GLU A 202 18.19 15.58 -18.38
N THR A 203 17.03 15.33 -17.79
CA THR A 203 16.78 14.12 -17.01
C THR A 203 16.83 12.90 -17.90
N THR A 204 17.89 12.12 -17.73
CA THR A 204 18.18 10.96 -18.56
C THR A 204 17.48 9.74 -17.99
N ILE A 205 16.66 9.10 -18.82
CA ILE A 205 16.07 7.78 -18.53
C ILE A 205 16.29 6.87 -19.73
N SER A 206 16.07 5.56 -19.54
CA SER A 206 16.12 4.60 -20.63
C SER A 206 15.14 4.97 -21.73
N SER A 207 15.62 4.92 -22.97
CA SER A 207 14.78 5.03 -24.17
C SER A 207 14.00 3.74 -24.45
N TYR A 208 14.20 2.68 -23.67
CA TYR A 208 13.50 1.40 -23.78
C TYR A 208 12.55 1.22 -22.60
N ASP A 209 11.44 0.51 -22.83
CA ASP A 209 10.58 0.06 -21.74
C ASP A 209 11.32 -0.96 -20.87
N ILE A 210 11.72 -0.53 -19.67
CA ILE A 210 12.53 -1.33 -18.74
C ILE A 210 11.84 -2.59 -18.21
N ARG A 211 10.55 -2.77 -18.51
CA ARG A 211 9.84 -4.03 -18.23
C ARG A 211 10.17 -5.14 -19.22
N LEU A 212 10.76 -4.81 -20.36
CA LEU A 212 11.14 -5.80 -21.36
C LEU A 212 12.32 -6.64 -20.86
N PRO A 213 12.42 -7.93 -21.25
CA PRO A 213 13.48 -8.80 -20.78
C PRO A 213 14.88 -8.21 -20.99
N LYS A 214 15.68 -8.19 -19.92
CA LYS A 214 17.08 -7.72 -19.85
C LYS A 214 17.30 -6.25 -20.24
N THR A 215 16.24 -5.45 -20.32
CA THR A 215 16.36 -4.02 -20.67
C THR A 215 16.63 -3.12 -19.47
N PHE A 216 16.38 -3.60 -18.25
CA PHE A 216 16.70 -2.88 -17.03
C PHE A 216 18.12 -3.22 -16.56
N LEU A 217 19.10 -2.40 -16.94
CA LEU A 217 20.51 -2.59 -16.56
C LEU A 217 21.06 -4.00 -16.85
N GLY A 218 20.57 -4.66 -17.91
CA GLY A 218 20.98 -6.02 -18.27
C GLY A 218 20.27 -7.15 -17.50
N ARG A 219 19.29 -6.83 -16.66
CA ARG A 219 18.46 -7.79 -15.90
C ARG A 219 16.96 -7.51 -16.06
N ASP A 220 16.15 -8.41 -15.52
CA ASP A 220 14.71 -8.26 -15.44
C ASP A 220 14.32 -7.54 -14.13
N LEU A 221 13.21 -6.81 -14.17
CA LEU A 221 12.57 -6.31 -12.95
C LEU A 221 11.92 -7.46 -12.20
N THR A 222 12.16 -7.53 -10.90
CA THR A 222 11.53 -8.54 -10.04
C THR A 222 10.19 -8.03 -9.49
N PRO A 223 9.23 -8.94 -9.17
CA PRO A 223 7.98 -8.54 -8.52
C PRO A 223 8.15 -7.80 -7.19
N TYR A 224 9.29 -7.97 -6.51
CA TYR A 224 9.59 -7.27 -5.28
C TYR A 224 10.03 -5.81 -5.50
N GLU A 225 10.64 -5.49 -6.65
CA GLU A 225 11.02 -4.12 -7.00
C GLU A 225 9.82 -3.31 -7.48
N THR A 226 8.90 -3.97 -8.17
CA THR A 226 7.71 -3.32 -8.73
C THR A 226 6.51 -3.34 -7.79
N ILE A 227 6.51 -4.24 -6.79
CA ILE A 227 5.38 -4.58 -5.89
C ILE A 227 4.19 -5.19 -6.65
N PHE A 228 3.87 -4.68 -7.83
CA PHE A 228 2.90 -5.20 -8.77
C PHE A 228 3.54 -5.43 -10.13
N SER A 229 3.37 -6.64 -10.67
CA SER A 229 3.92 -7.04 -11.95
C SER A 229 2.82 -7.20 -12.99
N LYS A 230 3.05 -6.67 -14.19
CA LYS A 230 2.13 -6.80 -15.31
C LYS A 230 2.20 -8.22 -15.88
N THR A 231 1.06 -8.90 -15.99
CA THR A 231 0.98 -10.34 -16.29
C THR A 231 0.94 -10.68 -17.78
N GLU A 232 0.91 -9.68 -18.66
CA GLU A 232 0.77 -9.87 -20.11
C GLU A 232 2.09 -10.14 -20.84
N TRP A 233 3.23 -9.82 -20.22
CA TRP A 233 4.55 -9.81 -20.88
C TRP A 233 5.27 -11.16 -20.84
N GLY A 234 4.58 -12.22 -20.43
CA GLY A 234 5.16 -13.52 -20.13
C GLY A 234 5.88 -13.53 -18.79
N ASP A 235 6.06 -14.72 -18.22
CA ASP A 235 6.86 -14.95 -17.01
C ASP A 235 7.98 -15.93 -17.37
N PRO A 236 9.01 -15.50 -18.12
CA PRO A 236 10.01 -16.41 -18.67
C PRO A 236 10.78 -17.18 -17.58
N THR A 237 10.85 -16.61 -16.38
CA THR A 237 11.52 -17.19 -15.22
C THR A 237 10.59 -18.07 -14.38
N GLY A 238 9.27 -18.04 -14.60
CA GLY A 238 8.27 -18.69 -13.75
C GLY A 238 8.16 -18.07 -12.36
N GLN A 239 8.82 -16.94 -12.11
CA GLN A 239 8.91 -16.34 -10.79
C GLN A 239 7.57 -15.75 -10.36
N LEU A 240 6.85 -15.09 -11.27
CA LEU A 240 5.56 -14.49 -10.96
C LEU A 240 4.54 -15.57 -10.58
N GLU A 241 4.47 -16.66 -11.33
CA GLU A 241 3.55 -17.76 -11.04
C GLU A 241 3.93 -18.48 -9.74
N SER A 242 5.22 -18.75 -9.51
CA SER A 242 5.72 -19.32 -8.26
C SER A 242 5.38 -18.46 -7.03
N LEU A 243 5.56 -17.14 -7.11
CA LEU A 243 5.17 -16.20 -6.06
C LEU A 243 3.64 -16.11 -5.88
N THR A 244 2.89 -16.31 -6.96
CA THR A 244 1.43 -16.32 -6.92
C THR A 244 0.93 -17.55 -6.17
N GLU A 245 1.42 -18.74 -6.52
CA GLU A 245 1.05 -20.00 -5.86
C GLU A 245 1.40 -19.95 -4.38
N THR A 246 2.63 -19.61 -4.03
CA THR A 246 3.05 -19.49 -2.61
C THR A 246 2.25 -18.42 -1.87
N GLY A 247 1.98 -17.27 -2.49
CA GLY A 247 1.16 -16.21 -1.90
C GLY A 247 -0.30 -16.61 -1.68
N LEU A 248 -0.86 -17.48 -2.53
CA LEU A 248 -2.20 -18.03 -2.38
C LEU A 248 -2.25 -19.22 -1.41
N VAL A 249 -1.18 -20.00 -1.29
CA VAL A 249 -1.12 -21.20 -0.42
C VAL A 249 -0.75 -20.86 1.02
N ILE A 250 -0.01 -19.77 1.29
CA ILE A 250 0.30 -19.36 2.67
C ILE A 250 -0.99 -18.90 3.39
N THR A 251 -1.68 -19.87 3.97
CA THR A 251 -2.71 -19.77 5.00
C THR A 251 -2.01 -19.97 6.35
N GLY A 252 -1.36 -18.94 6.90
CA GLY A 252 -0.55 -19.20 8.10
C GLY A 252 -0.06 -18.00 8.90
N THR A 253 0.12 -16.83 8.30
CA THR A 253 0.41 -15.61 9.05
C THR A 253 -0.66 -14.58 8.73
N GLN A 254 -1.82 -14.73 9.38
CA GLN A 254 -2.77 -13.62 9.46
C GLN A 254 -2.02 -12.46 10.12
N ARG A 255 -1.78 -11.38 9.35
CA ARG A 255 -1.40 -10.10 9.94
C ARG A 255 -2.58 -9.65 10.77
N PHE A 256 -2.37 -9.63 12.08
CA PHE A 256 -3.31 -9.05 13.01
C PHE A 256 -2.87 -7.62 13.33
N ILE A 257 -3.72 -6.64 13.03
CA ILE A 257 -3.53 -5.24 13.41
C ILE A 257 -3.88 -5.12 14.89
N CYS A 258 -2.87 -4.90 15.72
CA CYS A 258 -3.11 -4.45 17.09
C CYS A 258 -3.67 -3.03 17.06
N HIS A 259 -4.96 -2.88 17.36
CA HIS A 259 -5.63 -1.59 17.40
C HIS A 259 -5.86 -1.09 18.84
N LYS A 260 -5.68 -1.95 19.85
CA LYS A 260 -5.80 -1.58 21.26
C LYS A 260 -4.96 -2.51 22.15
N VAL A 261 -4.29 -1.94 23.14
CA VAL A 261 -3.56 -2.67 24.17
C VAL A 261 -4.00 -2.20 25.55
N LEU A 262 -4.48 -3.12 26.38
CA LEU A 262 -4.76 -2.86 27.79
C LEU A 262 -3.73 -3.56 28.67
N TYR A 263 -3.33 -2.89 29.75
CA TYR A 263 -2.40 -3.40 30.75
C TYR A 263 -3.02 -3.35 32.15
N GLY A 264 -3.05 -4.48 32.87
CA GLY A 264 -3.61 -4.52 34.22
C GLY A 264 -3.69 -5.88 34.90
N ILE A 265 -4.47 -5.92 35.98
CA ILE A 265 -4.72 -7.12 36.81
C ILE A 265 -5.79 -8.01 36.18
N SER A 266 -6.79 -7.39 35.57
CA SER A 266 -7.88 -8.00 34.81
C SER A 266 -8.30 -7.06 33.68
N GLU A 267 -9.01 -7.54 32.65
CA GLU A 267 -9.48 -6.69 31.54
C GLU A 267 -10.33 -5.50 32.05
N LYS A 268 -11.10 -5.71 33.12
CA LYS A 268 -11.92 -4.67 33.78
C LYS A 268 -11.11 -3.68 34.62
N GLN A 269 -9.91 -4.06 35.05
CA GLN A 269 -9.01 -3.25 35.87
C GLN A 269 -7.71 -2.94 35.11
N ALA A 270 -7.81 -2.85 33.78
CA ALA A 270 -6.70 -2.52 32.91
C ALA A 270 -6.82 -1.09 32.38
N ILE A 271 -5.69 -0.45 32.15
CA ILE A 271 -5.63 0.86 31.52
C ILE A 271 -5.20 0.73 30.06
N ASP A 272 -5.69 1.63 29.22
CA ASP A 272 -5.36 1.67 27.81
C ASP A 272 -3.99 2.33 27.61
N VAL A 273 -3.03 1.55 27.08
CA VAL A 273 -1.66 1.99 26.82
C VAL A 273 -1.36 2.12 25.32
N THR A 274 -2.39 2.08 24.48
CA THR A 274 -2.25 2.04 23.01
C THR A 274 -1.49 3.24 22.46
N GLN A 275 -1.83 4.46 22.88
CA GLN A 275 -1.19 5.68 22.39
C GLN A 275 0.26 5.81 22.86
N VAL A 276 0.55 5.37 24.08
CA VAL A 276 1.91 5.36 24.64
C VAL A 276 2.80 4.44 23.80
N LEU A 277 2.35 3.21 23.52
CA LEU A 277 3.09 2.26 22.68
C LEU A 277 3.22 2.74 21.22
N GLN A 278 2.23 3.46 20.68
CA GLN A 278 2.33 4.02 19.33
C GLN A 278 3.34 5.16 19.25
N SER A 279 3.46 6.00 20.28
CA SER A 279 4.45 7.09 20.33
C SER A 279 5.90 6.58 20.42
N LEU A 280 6.10 5.41 21.03
CA LEU A 280 7.41 4.75 21.15
C LEU A 280 7.98 4.25 19.82
N LYS A 281 7.14 3.97 18.81
CA LYS A 281 7.59 3.49 17.48
C LYS A 281 8.47 4.50 16.72
N HIS A 282 8.48 5.76 17.15
CA HIS A 282 9.25 6.84 16.53
C HIS A 282 10.58 7.13 17.23
N ILE A 283 10.95 6.39 18.29
CA ILE A 283 12.21 6.57 19.00
C ILE A 283 13.27 5.66 18.37
N ASN A 284 14.26 6.27 17.70
CA ASN A 284 15.44 5.55 17.21
C ASN A 284 16.13 4.83 18.38
N SER A 285 16.49 3.56 18.20
CA SER A 285 17.10 2.68 19.21
C SER A 285 18.40 3.21 19.84
N HIS A 286 18.99 4.28 19.29
CA HIS A 286 20.20 4.94 19.79
C HIS A 286 19.94 6.23 20.59
N GLN A 287 18.69 6.66 20.76
CA GLN A 287 18.31 7.88 21.49
C GLN A 287 17.49 7.62 22.76
N LEU A 288 17.51 6.40 23.29
CA LEU A 288 16.89 6.09 24.58
C LEU A 288 17.69 6.75 25.72
N HIS A 289 17.44 8.04 25.94
CA HIS A 289 17.75 8.72 27.20
C HIS A 289 16.78 8.19 28.29
N PRO A 290 17.20 8.07 29.55
CA PRO A 290 16.51 7.31 30.60
C PRO A 290 15.35 8.09 31.25
N ASN A 291 14.55 8.81 30.45
CA ASN A 291 13.37 9.49 30.97
C ASN A 291 12.14 8.61 30.71
N THR A 292 11.62 8.07 31.81
CA THR A 292 10.45 7.23 31.98
C THR A 292 9.33 7.51 30.97
N VAL A 293 9.00 6.52 30.12
CA VAL A 293 7.89 6.67 29.15
C VAL A 293 6.55 6.19 29.73
N PHE A 294 6.57 5.39 30.80
CA PHE A 294 5.37 4.94 31.49
C PHE A 294 5.72 4.43 32.90
N THR A 295 4.91 4.77 33.90
CA THR A 295 4.96 4.18 35.23
C THR A 295 3.84 3.15 35.36
N ASP A 296 4.16 1.93 35.81
CA ASP A 296 3.17 0.90 36.12
C ASP A 296 2.18 1.46 37.18
N PRO A 297 0.88 1.63 36.85
CA PRO A 297 -0.11 2.11 37.81
C PRO A 297 -0.54 1.04 38.83
N TYR A 298 -0.19 -0.22 38.62
CA TYR A 298 -0.51 -1.38 39.46
C TYR A 298 0.75 -2.19 39.81
N PRO A 299 1.77 -1.55 40.40
CA PRO A 299 3.03 -2.20 40.74
C PRO A 299 2.77 -3.48 41.52
N GLU A 300 3.44 -4.56 41.09
CA GLU A 300 3.37 -5.92 41.68
C GLU A 300 2.02 -6.66 41.51
N LYS A 301 1.00 -6.03 40.94
CA LYS A 301 -0.34 -6.63 40.76
C LYS A 301 -0.72 -6.89 39.31
N ALA A 302 -0.26 -6.07 38.37
CA ALA A 302 -0.52 -6.29 36.95
C ALA A 302 0.27 -7.50 36.43
N LYS A 303 -0.45 -8.45 35.81
CA LYS A 303 0.14 -9.70 35.26
C LYS A 303 -0.29 -10.01 33.82
N TRP A 304 -1.05 -9.09 33.20
CA TRP A 304 -1.81 -9.37 31.97
C TRP A 304 -1.66 -8.23 30.94
N LEU A 305 -1.28 -8.56 29.69
CA LEU A 305 -1.64 -7.76 28.50
C LEU A 305 -2.94 -8.29 27.95
N TYR A 306 -3.77 -7.38 27.49
CA TYR A 306 -4.88 -7.69 26.58
C TYR A 306 -4.61 -6.97 25.26
N VAL A 307 -4.25 -7.73 24.24
CA VAL A 307 -3.95 -7.21 22.90
C VAL A 307 -5.16 -7.44 22.00
N TYR A 308 -5.82 -6.38 21.58
CA TYR A 308 -6.94 -6.47 20.65
C TYR A 308 -6.41 -6.35 19.23
N LEU A 309 -6.55 -7.48 18.55
CA LEU A 309 -6.16 -7.72 17.20
C LEU A 309 -7.39 -7.54 16.30
N ASP A 310 -7.22 -6.95 15.12
CA ASP A 310 -8.29 -6.86 14.15
C ASP A 310 -8.85 -8.26 13.84
N GLN A 311 -10.15 -8.32 13.56
CA GLN A 311 -10.85 -9.56 13.24
C GLN A 311 -10.95 -10.57 14.41
N GLN A 312 -10.53 -10.22 15.64
CA GLN A 312 -10.75 -11.02 16.84
C GLN A 312 -11.80 -10.38 17.77
N ALA A 313 -12.81 -11.17 18.18
CA ALA A 313 -13.85 -10.72 19.11
C ALA A 313 -13.40 -10.67 20.58
N LYS A 314 -12.25 -11.30 20.89
CA LYS A 314 -11.67 -11.36 22.23
C LYS A 314 -10.18 -10.98 22.15
N PRO A 315 -9.63 -10.32 23.17
CA PRO A 315 -8.22 -9.97 23.18
C PRO A 315 -7.34 -11.22 23.29
N LEU A 316 -6.16 -11.17 22.69
CA LEU A 316 -5.06 -12.06 23.03
C LEU A 316 -4.58 -11.70 24.44
N VAL A 317 -4.63 -12.67 25.34
CA VAL A 317 -4.29 -12.47 26.75
C VAL A 317 -2.91 -13.05 27.02
N LEU A 318 -1.93 -12.17 27.22
CA LEU A 318 -0.58 -12.58 27.60
C LEU A 318 -0.48 -12.58 29.12
N ARG A 319 -0.18 -13.73 29.72
CA ARG A 319 -0.05 -13.95 31.17
C ARG A 319 1.41 -14.21 31.49
N GLU A 320 1.88 -13.73 32.63
CA GLU A 320 3.22 -14.02 33.16
C GLU A 320 4.32 -13.77 32.12
N TYR A 321 4.68 -12.50 31.93
CA TYR A 321 5.94 -12.18 31.27
C TYR A 321 7.07 -12.79 32.11
N GLU A 322 7.74 -13.82 31.59
CA GLU A 322 8.91 -14.39 32.26
C GLU A 322 9.93 -13.28 32.47
N ASN A 323 10.10 -12.87 33.73
CA ASN A 323 11.21 -12.06 34.22
C ASN A 323 12.53 -12.80 34.03
N ARG A 324 13.04 -12.87 32.80
CA ARG A 324 14.44 -13.22 32.59
C ARG A 324 15.26 -11.94 32.73
N ILE A 325 15.70 -11.72 33.97
CA ILE A 325 16.62 -10.64 34.35
C ILE A 325 17.93 -10.86 33.59
N LEU A 326 18.10 -10.21 32.45
CA LEU A 326 19.39 -10.07 31.75
C LEU A 326 20.09 -8.76 32.13
N ASP A 327 19.35 -7.76 32.62
CA ASP A 327 19.85 -6.53 33.24
C ASP A 327 18.78 -6.02 34.24
N PRO A 328 19.11 -5.77 35.52
CA PRO A 328 18.15 -5.34 36.55
C PRO A 328 17.52 -3.95 36.33
N ARG A 329 17.73 -3.31 35.17
CA ARG A 329 17.26 -1.94 34.87
C ARG A 329 16.15 -1.86 33.82
N TYR A 330 15.73 -2.97 33.19
CA TYR A 330 14.78 -2.97 32.08
C TYR A 330 13.79 -4.15 32.14
N TRP A 331 12.56 -3.94 31.65
CA TRP A 331 11.59 -5.01 31.38
C TRP A 331 11.69 -5.45 29.91
N TYR A 332 11.72 -6.77 29.68
CA TYR A 332 11.68 -7.38 28.35
C TYR A 332 10.50 -8.36 28.26
N ILE A 333 9.70 -8.27 27.19
CA ILE A 333 8.67 -9.27 26.87
C ILE A 333 9.20 -10.17 25.74
N PHE A 334 9.35 -11.47 26.02
CA PHE A 334 9.66 -12.50 25.03
C PHE A 334 8.44 -13.37 24.79
N ASP A 335 8.08 -13.57 23.51
CA ASP A 335 7.18 -14.65 23.06
C ASP A 335 8.04 -15.75 22.45
N TYR A 336 8.02 -16.94 23.05
CA TYR A 336 8.85 -18.07 22.64
C TYR A 336 8.25 -18.87 21.46
N ASP A 337 6.99 -18.66 21.09
CA ASP A 337 6.28 -19.57 20.16
C ASP A 337 5.92 -18.96 18.79
N ALA A 338 6.07 -17.64 18.59
CA ALA A 338 5.59 -16.97 17.37
C ALA A 338 6.64 -16.24 16.52
N HIS A 339 7.94 -16.32 16.84
CA HIS A 339 9.02 -15.65 16.11
C HIS A 339 8.78 -14.15 15.77
N SER A 340 8.06 -13.39 16.61
CA SER A 340 8.09 -11.90 16.68
C SER A 340 7.22 -11.33 17.82
N LEU A 341 7.83 -10.75 18.87
CA LEU A 341 7.25 -9.66 19.69
C LEU A 341 8.35 -8.92 20.48
N TRP A 342 8.31 -7.58 20.54
CA TRP A 342 9.18 -6.75 21.39
C TRP A 342 8.40 -5.61 22.05
N ILE A 343 8.51 -5.44 23.38
CA ILE A 343 8.10 -4.24 24.14
C ILE A 343 9.11 -4.00 25.28
N ILE A 344 9.52 -2.73 25.49
CA ILE A 344 10.47 -2.27 26.52
C ILE A 344 9.77 -1.24 27.45
N LEU A 345 9.90 -1.40 28.77
CA LEU A 345 9.49 -0.40 29.78
C LEU A 345 10.62 -0.20 30.83
N GLY A 346 10.85 1.07 31.21
CA GLY A 346 12.08 1.58 31.86
C GLY A 346 12.15 1.60 33.40
N GLN A 347 13.24 2.16 33.92
CA GLN A 347 13.87 1.92 35.22
C GLN A 347 13.23 2.63 36.45
N LEU A 348 13.24 1.97 37.61
CA LEU A 348 13.09 2.57 38.95
C LEU A 348 14.44 3.12 39.44
N THR A 349 14.47 4.34 39.98
CA THR A 349 15.58 4.81 40.83
C THR A 349 15.01 5.37 42.13
N PRO A 350 15.80 5.33 43.22
CA PRO A 350 15.68 4.39 44.35
C PRO A 350 14.44 4.53 45.22
#